data_AF-A0A2I0LBN1-F1
#
_entry.id   AF-A0A2I0LBN1-F1
#
_cell.length_a   1.000
_cell.length_b   1.000
_cell.length_c   1.000
_cell.angle_alpha   90.00
_cell.angle_beta   90.00
_cell.angle_gamma   90.00
#
_symmetry.space_group_name_H-M   'P 1'
#
loop_
_entity.id
_entity.type
_entity.pdbx_description
1 polymer ?
#
loop_
_entity_poly.entity_id
_entity_poly.type
_entity_poly.pdbx_seq_one_letter_code
_entity_poly.pdbx_strand_id
1 'polypeptide(L)'
;MAGAAIIVSLQQLKGLLGIVHFTSKMQFVPVMSSVFKQRDEWSWQTVVLGISFLIFLLGTRHISMRRPKLFWVSAAAPLTSVIISTLIVYLLRSKAHGISTIGHLPKGLNPPSSNMLYLSEPYLALAVKTGLVTGILSLTEGIAVGRTFAALKNYQVDGNKEMMAIGMMNMAGSCSSCYVTT
;
A
#
# COMPACT_ATOMS: atom_id res chain seq x y z
N MET A 1 -8.24 5.64 -11.55
CA MET A 1 -8.05 4.27 -11.04
C MET A 1 -7.02 3.47 -11.84
N ALA A 2 -7.26 3.12 -13.12
CA ALA A 2 -6.36 2.24 -13.89
C ALA A 2 -4.89 2.71 -13.99
N GLY A 3 -4.65 4.00 -14.25
CA GLY A 3 -3.28 4.55 -14.30
C GLY A 3 -2.52 4.42 -12.97
N ALA A 4 -3.19 4.70 -11.85
CA ALA A 4 -2.61 4.51 -10.52
C ALA A 4 -2.29 3.03 -10.25
N ALA A 5 -3.17 2.11 -10.65
CA ALA A 5 -2.93 0.67 -10.51
C ALA A 5 -1.68 0.20 -11.26
N ILE A 6 -1.43 0.74 -12.47
CA ILE A 6 -0.20 0.46 -13.23
C ILE A 6 1.02 0.96 -12.44
N ILE A 7 1.03 2.21 -11.99
CA ILE A 7 2.15 2.79 -11.24
C ILE A 7 2.44 1.98 -9.97
N VAL A 8 1.40 1.65 -9.19
CA VAL A 8 1.53 0.83 -7.98
C VAL A 8 2.11 -0.54 -8.30
N SER A 9 1.60 -1.21 -9.34
CA SER A 9 2.12 -2.52 -9.76
C SER A 9 3.61 -2.45 -10.12
N LEU A 10 4.05 -1.40 -10.82
CA LEU A 10 5.45 -1.18 -11.17
C LEU A 10 6.33 -0.90 -9.95
N GLN A 11 5.80 -0.23 -8.93
CA GLN A 11 6.52 -0.02 -7.67
C GLN A 11 6.67 -1.33 -6.88
N GLN A 12 5.70 -2.23 -6.95
CA GLN A 12 5.79 -3.54 -6.30
C GLN A 12 6.87 -4.45 -6.93
N LEU A 13 7.29 -4.20 -8.18
CA LEU A 13 8.40 -4.93 -8.79
C LEU A 13 9.71 -4.77 -8.00
N LYS A 14 9.93 -3.63 -7.33
CA LYS A 14 11.09 -3.43 -6.45
C LYS A 14 11.18 -4.52 -5.40
N GLY A 15 10.07 -4.75 -4.69
CA GLY A 15 9.97 -5.76 -3.63
C GLY A 15 10.02 -7.18 -4.18
N LEU A 16 9.35 -7.43 -5.31
CA LEU A 16 9.30 -8.75 -5.94
C LEU A 16 10.68 -9.20 -6.45
N LEU A 17 11.46 -8.30 -7.02
CA LEU A 17 12.80 -8.58 -7.58
C LEU A 17 13.91 -8.49 -6.53
N GLY A 18 13.64 -7.89 -5.36
CA GLY A 18 14.63 -7.69 -4.29
C GLY A 18 15.64 -6.59 -4.58
N ILE A 19 15.30 -5.61 -5.44
CA ILE A 19 16.22 -4.54 -5.85
C ILE A 19 16.40 -3.54 -4.69
N VAL A 20 17.65 -3.30 -4.30
CA VAL A 20 17.98 -2.38 -3.20
C VAL A 20 18.04 -0.95 -3.73
N HIS A 21 18.73 -0.75 -4.85
CA HIS A 21 18.87 0.56 -5.49
C HIS A 21 17.75 0.79 -6.50
N PHE A 22 16.65 1.36 -6.02
CA PHE A 22 15.50 1.70 -6.85
C PHE A 22 15.36 3.21 -7.02
N THR A 23 14.98 3.65 -8.22
CA THR A 23 14.79 5.08 -8.51
C THR A 23 13.75 5.73 -7.60
N SER A 24 14.02 6.95 -7.12
CA SER A 24 13.04 7.74 -6.36
C SER A 24 11.93 8.33 -7.24
N LYS A 25 12.05 8.23 -8.57
CA LYS A 25 11.06 8.75 -9.52
C LYS A 25 9.98 7.70 -9.78
N MET A 26 8.72 8.04 -9.50
CA MET A 26 7.57 7.12 -9.69
C MET A 26 7.06 7.01 -11.14
N GLN A 27 7.72 7.66 -12.09
CA GLN A 27 7.33 7.63 -13.50
C GLN A 27 7.65 6.28 -14.15
N PHE A 28 6.83 5.88 -15.13
CA PHE A 28 6.97 4.61 -15.84
C PHE A 28 8.38 4.38 -16.41
N VAL A 29 8.91 5.36 -17.14
CA VAL A 29 10.20 5.24 -17.84
C VAL A 29 11.38 5.06 -16.87
N PRO A 30 11.55 5.91 -15.83
CA PRO A 30 12.56 5.68 -14.80
C PRO A 30 12.45 4.32 -14.10
N VAL A 31 11.24 3.89 -13.76
CA VAL A 31 11.02 2.61 -13.07
C VAL A 31 11.44 1.44 -13.95
N MET A 32 11.00 1.41 -15.21
CA MET A 32 11.42 0.37 -16.15
C MET A 32 12.93 0.40 -16.41
N SER A 33 13.51 1.59 -16.60
CA SER A 33 14.96 1.71 -16.75
C SER A 33 15.72 1.16 -15.56
N SER A 34 15.24 1.42 -14.33
CA SER A 34 15.83 0.89 -13.08
C SER A 34 15.74 -0.63 -13.02
N VAL A 35 14.61 -1.23 -13.41
CA VAL A 35 14.41 -2.67 -13.42
C VAL A 35 15.36 -3.39 -14.40
N PHE A 36 15.59 -2.80 -15.58
CA PHE A 36 16.48 -3.38 -16.59
C PHE A 36 17.97 -3.13 -16.31
N LYS A 37 18.32 -1.98 -15.72
CA LYS A 37 19.72 -1.68 -15.36
C LYS A 37 20.19 -2.46 -14.13
N GLN A 38 19.33 -2.64 -13.14
CA GLN A 38 19.69 -3.30 -11.88
C GLN A 38 19.41 -4.81 -11.89
N ARG A 39 19.63 -5.47 -13.03
CA ARG A 39 19.41 -6.92 -13.21
C ARG A 39 20.34 -7.76 -12.33
N ASP A 40 21.53 -7.24 -12.04
CA ASP A 40 22.54 -7.95 -11.25
C ASP A 40 22.19 -8.04 -9.75
N GLU A 41 21.28 -7.18 -9.25
CA GLU A 41 20.78 -7.24 -7.87
C GLU A 41 19.61 -8.21 -7.67
N TRP A 42 19.18 -8.92 -8.72
CA TRP A 42 18.00 -9.77 -8.63
C TRP A 42 18.25 -10.95 -7.70
N SER A 43 17.48 -11.00 -6.62
CA SER A 43 17.49 -12.14 -5.71
C SER A 43 16.47 -13.18 -6.16
N TRP A 44 16.94 -14.28 -6.76
CA TRP A 44 16.07 -15.36 -7.21
C TRP A 44 15.20 -15.92 -6.07
N GLN A 45 15.73 -15.92 -4.84
CA GLN A 45 15.03 -16.37 -3.63
C GLN A 45 13.78 -15.53 -3.37
N THR A 46 13.93 -14.20 -3.43
CA THR A 46 12.82 -13.24 -3.24
C THR A 46 11.80 -13.36 -4.35
N VAL A 47 12.25 -13.53 -5.60
CA VAL A 47 11.37 -13.69 -6.76
C VAL A 47 10.51 -14.94 -6.65
N VAL A 48 11.12 -16.09 -6.35
CA VAL A 48 10.40 -17.37 -6.22
C VAL A 48 9.40 -17.29 -5.06
N LEU A 49 9.82 -16.75 -3.92
CA LEU A 49 8.94 -16.58 -2.76
C LEU A 49 7.76 -15.66 -3.10
N GLY A 50 8.01 -14.48 -3.68
CA GLY A 50 6.97 -13.53 -4.06
C GLY A 50 6.00 -14.06 -5.11
N ILE A 51 6.50 -14.75 -6.15
CA ILE A 51 5.65 -15.39 -7.18
C ILE A 51 4.81 -16.51 -6.57
N SER A 52 5.37 -17.33 -5.67
CA SER A 52 4.63 -18.41 -5.02
C SER A 52 3.44 -17.89 -4.20
N PHE A 53 3.65 -16.81 -3.42
CA PHE A 53 2.58 -16.17 -2.66
C PHE A 53 1.58 -15.43 -3.56
N LEU A 54 2.03 -14.83 -4.66
CA LEU A 54 1.13 -14.21 -5.63
C LEU A 54 0.19 -15.26 -6.26
N ILE A 55 0.73 -16.41 -6.68
CA ILE A 55 -0.06 -17.53 -7.20
C ILE A 55 -1.04 -18.05 -6.15
N PHE A 56 -0.59 -18.21 -4.90
CA PHE A 56 -1.46 -18.59 -3.79
C PHE A 56 -2.63 -17.61 -3.59
N LEU A 57 -2.35 -16.31 -3.50
CA LEU A 57 -3.37 -15.27 -3.32
C LEU A 57 -4.36 -15.23 -4.50
N LEU A 58 -3.86 -15.27 -5.75
CA LEU A 58 -4.72 -15.31 -6.93
C LEU A 58 -5.54 -16.60 -7.00
N GLY A 59 -4.95 -17.73 -6.62
CA GLY A 59 -5.64 -19.03 -6.53
C GLY A 59 -6.79 -19.00 -5.52
N THR A 60 -6.54 -18.52 -4.30
CA THR A 60 -7.60 -18.39 -3.27
C THR A 60 -8.73 -17.46 -3.71
N ARG A 61 -8.40 -16.34 -4.38
CA ARG A 61 -9.38 -15.42 -4.95
C ARG A 61 -10.23 -16.10 -6.03
N HIS A 62 -9.60 -16.84 -6.94
CA HIS A 62 -10.30 -17.57 -8.01
C HIS A 62 -11.26 -18.63 -7.46
N ILE A 63 -10.82 -19.36 -6.42
CA ILE A 63 -11.66 -20.35 -5.72
C ILE A 63 -12.86 -19.67 -5.06
N SER A 64 -12.65 -18.54 -4.37
CA SER A 64 -13.72 -17.77 -3.72
C SER A 64 -14.77 -17.28 -4.71
N MET A 65 -14.35 -16.87 -5.92
CA MET A 65 -15.28 -16.44 -6.97
C MET A 65 -16.12 -17.62 -7.50
N ARG A 66 -15.55 -18.83 -7.60
CA ARG A 66 -16.29 -20.03 -8.03
C ARG A 66 -17.16 -20.63 -6.93
N ARG A 67 -16.79 -20.47 -5.67
CA ARG A 67 -17.47 -21.06 -4.50
C ARG A 67 -17.74 -19.98 -3.45
N PRO A 68 -18.90 -19.30 -3.48
CA PRO A 68 -19.19 -18.21 -2.55
C PRO A 68 -19.20 -18.64 -1.06
N LYS A 69 -19.43 -19.93 -0.77
CA LYS A 69 -19.30 -20.49 0.58
C LYS A 69 -17.86 -20.42 1.14
N LEU A 70 -16.85 -20.30 0.28
CA LEU A 70 -15.42 -20.22 0.65
C LEU A 70 -14.89 -18.78 0.65
N PHE A 71 -15.76 -17.76 0.69
CA PHE A 71 -15.35 -16.35 0.73
C PHE A 71 -14.35 -16.04 1.85
N TRP A 72 -14.53 -16.66 3.01
CA TRP A 72 -13.62 -16.54 4.17
C TRP A 72 -12.18 -16.92 3.85
N VAL A 73 -11.97 -17.86 2.92
CA VAL A 73 -10.61 -18.28 2.50
C VAL A 73 -9.89 -17.12 1.81
N SER A 74 -10.56 -16.41 0.91
CA SER A 74 -9.96 -15.24 0.24
C SER A 74 -9.74 -14.07 1.21
N ALA A 75 -10.58 -13.92 2.24
CA ALA A 75 -10.41 -12.89 3.27
C ALA A 75 -9.23 -13.20 4.21
N ALA A 76 -9.00 -14.48 4.54
CA ALA A 76 -7.91 -14.91 5.40
C ALA A 76 -6.56 -15.09 4.67
N ALA A 77 -6.56 -15.19 3.34
CA ALA A 77 -5.38 -15.46 2.53
C ALA A 77 -4.22 -14.45 2.72
N PRO A 78 -4.45 -13.12 2.79
CA PRO A 78 -3.36 -12.16 3.01
C PRO A 78 -2.68 -12.34 4.37
N LEU A 79 -3.45 -12.51 5.45
CA LEU A 79 -2.92 -12.70 6.80
C LEU A 79 -2.16 -14.03 6.92
N THR A 80 -2.73 -15.11 6.40
CA THR A 80 -2.08 -16.44 6.40
C THR A 80 -0.80 -16.43 5.58
N SER A 81 -0.77 -15.73 4.44
CA SER A 81 0.44 -15.54 3.63
C SER A 81 1.56 -14.86 4.43
N VAL A 82 1.25 -13.81 5.21
CA VAL A 82 2.24 -13.14 6.06
C VAL A 82 2.78 -14.08 7.15
N ILE A 83 1.91 -14.84 7.81
CA ILE A 83 2.30 -15.78 8.87
C ILE A 83 3.20 -16.89 8.30
N ILE A 84 2.78 -17.51 7.21
CA ILE A 84 3.53 -18.59 6.55
C ILE A 84 4.87 -18.07 6.02
N SER A 85 4.89 -16.89 5.38
CA SER A 85 6.12 -16.26 4.89
C SER A 85 7.10 -16.00 6.03
N THR A 86 6.62 -15.45 7.15
CA THR A 86 7.45 -15.18 8.34
C THR A 86 8.04 -16.47 8.89
N LEU A 87 7.25 -17.54 8.98
CA LEU A 87 7.72 -18.85 9.45
C LEU A 87 8.78 -19.45 8.52
N ILE A 88 8.55 -19.41 7.20
CA ILE A 88 9.48 -19.91 6.19
C ILE A 88 10.81 -19.15 6.26
N VAL A 89 10.77 -17.81 6.30
CA VAL A 89 11.97 -16.97 6.37
C VAL A 89 12.70 -17.18 7.70
N TYR A 90 11.99 -17.39 8.81
CA TYR A 90 12.59 -17.69 10.10
C TYR A 90 13.36 -19.02 10.10
N LEU A 91 12.76 -20.08 9.54
CA LEU A 91 13.39 -21.40 9.43
C LEU A 91 14.56 -21.41 8.41
N LEU A 92 14.42 -20.66 7.32
CA LEU A 92 15.43 -20.56 6.26
C LEU A 92 16.46 -19.46 6.51
N ARG A 93 16.44 -18.78 7.67
CA ARG A 93 17.31 -17.63 7.98
C ARG A 93 18.80 -17.94 7.78
N SER A 94 19.22 -19.16 8.06
CA SER A 94 20.62 -19.60 7.87
C SER A 94 21.01 -19.81 6.40
N LYS A 95 20.05 -20.05 5.49
CA LYS A 95 20.28 -20.35 4.07
C LYS A 95 19.85 -19.23 3.11
N ALA A 96 19.06 -18.27 3.57
CA ALA A 96 18.44 -17.24 2.73
C ALA A 96 18.95 -15.82 3.03
N HIS A 97 20.26 -15.60 2.79
CA HIS A 97 20.88 -14.27 2.95
C HIS A 97 20.40 -13.23 1.93
N GLY A 98 19.72 -13.65 0.85
CA GLY A 98 19.24 -12.76 -0.21
C GLY A 98 17.83 -12.21 0.00
N ILE A 99 17.15 -12.52 1.12
CA ILE A 99 15.78 -12.05 1.40
C ILE A 99 15.85 -10.86 2.35
N SER A 100 15.36 -9.71 1.90
CA SER A 100 15.25 -8.52 2.75
C SER A 100 14.15 -8.72 3.80
N THR A 101 14.54 -8.71 5.07
CA THR A 101 13.61 -8.85 6.20
C THR A 101 13.25 -7.48 6.78
N ILE A 102 11.99 -7.34 7.21
CA ILE A 102 11.57 -6.18 8.00
C ILE A 102 12.40 -6.14 9.28
N GLY A 103 13.07 -5.02 9.53
CA GLY A 103 13.93 -4.81 10.69
C GLY A 103 13.16 -4.61 11.99
N HIS A 104 13.76 -3.88 12.93
CA HIS A 104 13.11 -3.57 14.20
C HIS A 104 11.87 -2.69 13.99
N LEU A 105 10.70 -3.18 14.42
CA LEU A 105 9.47 -2.39 14.47
C LEU A 105 9.31 -1.76 15.87
N PRO A 106 9.23 -0.42 16.01
CA PRO A 106 9.02 0.21 17.31
C PRO A 106 7.68 -0.26 17.91
N LYS A 107 7.69 -0.59 19.20
CA LYS A 107 6.49 -1.03 19.92
C LYS A 107 5.79 0.19 20.54
N GLY A 108 4.46 0.20 20.53
CA GLY A 108 3.65 1.22 21.17
C GLY A 108 2.92 2.14 20.17
N LEU A 109 2.31 3.20 20.70
CA LEU A 109 1.66 4.24 19.90
C LEU A 109 2.70 5.26 19.44
N ASN A 110 2.51 5.83 18.25
CA ASN A 110 3.33 6.96 17.82
C ASN A 110 3.11 8.14 18.78
N PRO A 111 4.19 8.82 19.20
CA PRO A 111 4.07 10.03 20.01
C PRO A 111 3.29 11.11 19.25
N PRO A 112 2.62 12.03 19.96
CA PRO A 112 1.88 13.13 19.32
C PRO A 112 2.83 13.97 18.47
N SER A 113 2.50 14.14 17.18
CA SER A 113 3.31 14.84 16.19
C SER A 113 2.90 16.28 15.95
N SER A 114 2.03 16.85 16.80
CA SER A 114 1.62 18.25 16.70
C SER A 114 2.81 19.21 16.76
N ASN A 115 3.88 18.85 17.48
CA ASN A 115 5.09 19.66 17.57
C ASN A 115 6.06 19.48 16.38
N MET A 116 5.75 18.61 15.41
CA MET A 116 6.56 18.35 14.21
C MET A 116 6.00 19.03 12.95
N LEU A 117 5.07 19.98 13.10
CA LEU A 117 4.52 20.78 12.00
C LEU A 117 5.52 21.86 11.57
N TYR A 118 6.37 21.51 10.61
CA TYR A 118 7.29 22.46 9.98
C TYR A 118 6.56 23.29 8.91
N LEU A 119 6.04 24.44 9.32
CA LEU A 119 5.37 25.41 8.44
C LEU A 119 6.33 26.48 7.87
N SER A 120 7.64 26.26 7.96
CA SER A 120 8.66 27.18 7.45
C SER A 120 8.96 26.93 5.96
N GLU A 121 9.46 27.95 5.26
CA GLU A 121 10.03 27.77 3.93
C GLU A 121 11.26 26.84 3.99
N PRO A 122 11.48 25.94 3.01
CA PRO A 122 10.85 25.86 1.68
C PRO A 122 9.66 24.88 1.56
N TYR A 123 9.28 24.20 2.64
CA TYR A 123 8.33 23.08 2.57
C TYR A 123 6.86 23.49 2.54
N LEU A 124 6.53 24.69 3.03
CA LEU A 124 5.15 25.18 3.15
C LEU A 124 4.42 25.20 1.79
N ALA A 125 5.02 25.80 0.76
CA ALA A 125 4.40 25.91 -0.56
C ALA A 125 4.19 24.52 -1.20
N LEU A 126 5.16 23.62 -1.04
CA LEU A 126 5.04 22.25 -1.52
C LEU A 126 3.95 21.49 -0.76
N ALA A 127 3.89 21.62 0.57
CA ALA A 127 2.92 20.96 1.43
C ALA A 127 1.47 21.41 1.16
N VAL A 128 1.25 22.71 0.91
CA VAL A 128 -0.08 23.22 0.53
C VAL A 128 -0.48 22.66 -0.84
N LYS A 129 0.43 22.67 -1.81
CA LYS A 129 0.16 22.13 -3.15
C LYS A 129 -0.14 20.63 -3.10
N THR A 130 0.67 19.84 -2.39
CA THR A 130 0.44 18.40 -2.25
C THR A 130 -0.83 18.12 -1.47
N GLY A 131 -1.05 18.82 -0.35
CA GLY A 131 -2.23 18.69 0.49
C GLY A 131 -3.54 18.94 -0.26
N LEU A 132 -3.59 19.98 -1.10
CA LEU A 132 -4.76 20.26 -1.94
C LEU A 132 -5.01 19.15 -2.96
N VAL A 133 -3.97 18.67 -3.65
CA VAL A 133 -4.09 17.58 -4.62
C VAL A 133 -4.51 16.27 -3.95
N THR A 134 -3.88 15.90 -2.83
CA THR A 134 -4.20 14.68 -2.09
C THR A 134 -5.57 14.75 -1.43
N GLY A 135 -5.99 15.92 -0.96
CA GLY A 135 -7.32 16.13 -0.38
C GLY A 135 -8.45 15.94 -1.40
N ILE A 136 -8.29 16.51 -2.60
CA ILE A 136 -9.26 16.32 -3.70
C ILE A 136 -9.30 14.83 -4.11
N LEU A 137 -8.13 14.18 -4.21
CA LEU A 137 -8.05 12.77 -4.56
C LEU A 137 -8.72 11.88 -3.51
N SER A 138 -8.45 12.14 -2.23
CA SER A 138 -9.04 11.45 -1.08
C SER A 138 -10.56 11.55 -1.08
N LEU A 139 -11.09 12.77 -1.20
CA LEU A 139 -12.53 13.01 -1.27
C LEU A 139 -13.19 12.33 -2.48
N THR A 140 -12.53 12.37 -3.64
CA THR A 140 -13.06 11.76 -4.86
C THR A 140 -13.14 10.24 -4.73
N GLU A 141 -12.12 9.60 -4.17
CA GLU A 141 -12.10 8.16 -3.93
C GLU A 141 -13.14 7.74 -2.88
N GLY A 142 -13.18 8.42 -1.73
CA GLY A 142 -14.13 8.15 -0.66
C GLY A 142 -15.59 8.27 -1.12
N ILE A 143 -15.95 9.36 -1.82
CA ILE A 143 -17.30 9.57 -2.34
C ILE A 143 -17.65 8.53 -3.43
N ALA A 144 -16.70 8.16 -4.29
CA ALA A 144 -16.94 7.15 -5.32
C ALA A 144 -17.26 5.77 -4.71
N VAL A 145 -16.53 5.38 -3.67
CA VAL A 145 -16.78 4.15 -2.91
C VAL A 145 -18.12 4.25 -2.16
N GLY A 146 -18.35 5.35 -1.46
CA GLY A 146 -19.59 5.60 -0.72
C GLY A 146 -20.83 5.50 -1.62
N ARG A 147 -20.81 6.14 -2.80
CA ARG A 147 -21.90 6.06 -3.79
C ARG A 147 -22.12 4.66 -4.33
N THR A 148 -21.05 3.86 -4.47
CA THR A 148 -21.17 2.46 -4.92
C THR A 148 -21.94 1.64 -3.90
N PHE A 149 -21.64 1.78 -2.60
CA PHE A 149 -22.41 1.13 -1.54
C PHE A 149 -23.84 1.67 -1.41
N ALA A 150 -24.02 2.98 -1.58
CA ALA A 150 -25.32 3.63 -1.60
C ALA A 150 -26.25 3.06 -2.66
N ALA A 151 -25.73 2.88 -3.88
CA ALA A 151 -26.46 2.27 -4.99
C ALA A 151 -26.81 0.80 -4.72
N LEU A 152 -25.91 0.03 -4.10
CA LEU A 152 -26.16 -1.38 -3.75
C LEU A 152 -27.21 -1.55 -2.64
N LYS A 153 -27.33 -0.56 -1.75
CA LYS A 153 -28.19 -0.61 -0.56
C LYS A 153 -29.39 0.34 -0.62
N ASN A 154 -29.58 1.04 -1.74
CA ASN A 154 -30.66 2.00 -1.97
C ASN A 154 -30.77 3.09 -0.89
N TYR A 155 -29.64 3.65 -0.46
CA TYR A 155 -29.63 4.87 0.38
C TYR A 155 -28.94 6.01 -0.36
N GLN A 156 -29.08 7.24 0.14
CA GLN A 156 -28.39 8.41 -0.41
C GLN A 156 -27.18 8.79 0.44
N VAL A 157 -26.08 9.12 -0.22
CA VAL A 157 -24.86 9.65 0.41
C VAL A 157 -24.83 11.16 0.26
N ASP A 158 -24.67 11.85 1.38
CA ASP A 158 -24.51 13.30 1.45
C ASP A 158 -23.02 13.65 1.34
N GLY A 159 -22.60 14.16 0.18
CA GLY A 159 -21.21 14.48 -0.10
C GLY A 159 -20.61 15.55 0.83
N ASN A 160 -21.42 16.46 1.37
CA ASN A 160 -20.94 17.49 2.28
C ASN A 160 -20.56 16.89 3.65
N LYS A 161 -21.35 15.92 4.12
CA LYS A 161 -21.04 15.18 5.35
C LYS A 161 -19.82 14.30 5.19
N GLU A 162 -19.68 13.60 4.06
CA GLU A 162 -18.49 12.82 3.74
C GLU A 162 -17.23 13.70 3.68
N MET A 163 -17.31 14.87 3.03
CA MET A 163 -16.20 15.83 2.98
C MET A 163 -15.75 16.26 4.38
N MET A 164 -16.70 16.60 5.24
CA MET A 164 -16.41 17.01 6.62
C MET A 164 -15.79 15.86 7.42
N ALA A 165 -16.31 14.65 7.28
CA ALA A 165 -15.79 13.46 7.96
C ALA A 165 -14.36 13.13 7.54
N ILE A 166 -14.08 13.06 6.24
CA ILE A 166 -12.74 12.80 5.70
C ILE A 166 -11.76 13.89 6.13
N GLY A 167 -12.19 15.16 6.12
CA GLY A 167 -11.39 16.28 6.59
C GLY A 167 -11.03 16.17 8.07
N MET A 168 -12.02 15.94 8.94
CA MET A 168 -11.79 15.77 10.38
C MET A 168 -10.91 14.57 10.69
N MET A 169 -11.13 13.45 10.00
CA MET A 169 -10.33 12.24 10.18
C MET A 169 -8.86 12.47 9.83
N ASN A 170 -8.58 13.14 8.71
CA ASN A 170 -7.21 13.45 8.30
C ASN A 170 -6.55 14.51 9.20
N MET A 171 -7.31 15.50 9.68
CA MET A 171 -6.79 16.46 10.68
C MET A 171 -6.39 15.75 11.98
N ALA A 172 -7.25 14.85 12.49
CA ALA A 172 -6.94 14.07 13.68
C ALA A 172 -5.73 13.13 13.45
N GLY A 173 -5.69 12.43 12.30
CA GLY A 173 -4.58 11.54 11.95
C GLY A 173 -3.23 12.25 11.77
N SER A 174 -3.23 13.51 11.35
CA SER A 174 -2.01 14.32 11.22
C SER A 174 -1.31 14.53 12.58
N CYS A 175 -2.06 14.55 13.67
CA CYS A 175 -1.54 14.67 15.03
C CYS A 175 -0.90 13.38 15.57
N SER A 176 -1.09 12.24 14.90
CA SER A 176 -0.55 10.93 15.29
C SER A 176 0.44 10.36 14.25
N SER A 177 1.01 11.23 13.40
CA SER A 177 1.92 10.85 12.31
C SER A 177 1.32 9.88 11.27
N CYS A 178 0.00 9.94 11.04
CA CYS A 178 -0.63 9.14 9.98
C CYS A 178 -0.42 9.78 8.60
N TYR A 179 -0.38 8.93 7.56
CA TYR A 179 -0.50 9.38 6.19
C TYR A 179 -1.95 9.79 5.86
N VAL A 180 -2.11 10.57 4.78
CA VAL A 180 -3.44 10.93 4.26
C VAL A 180 -4.22 9.67 3.94
N THR A 181 -5.45 9.61 4.43
CA THR A 181 -6.37 8.49 4.26
C THR A 181 -7.55 8.92 3.38
N THR A 182 -8.10 7.98 2.61
CA THR A 182 -9.18 8.18 1.65
C THR A 182 -10.47 7.48 2.07
#